data_AF-A0A6D2IQL2-F1
#
_entry.id   AF-A0A6D2IQL2-F1
#
_cell.length_a   1.000
_cell.length_b   1.000
_cell.length_c   1.000
_cell.angle_alpha   90.00
_cell.angle_beta   90.00
_cell.angle_gamma   90.00
#
_symmetry.space_group_name_H-M   'P 1'
#
loop_
_entity.id
_entity.type
_entity.pdbx_description
1 polymer ?
#
loop_
_entity_poly.entity_id
_entity_poly.type
_entity_poly.pdbx_seq_one_letter_code
_entity_poly.pdbx_strand_id
1 'polypeptide(L)'
;MEILLRLPAKSIGRFPCVSKLWSSTITSPHFVKSFAVRSLARPCLLAVKKEEDERVLVYSLPYRLDYPQIRVEEYQMMLPLSENSCDIPQSVNGLISFQSFESFIIWNPTLRQHVTLPEAKLSRPFITMLGYDPIGGEYKVLSMSLNGQEAQIFTVGAGETWRTLQNSPSLIHPTMRIWRCIKGVVYYYSAQDTVVSFDVRSEKFKVIQTPKIVVNQIQRLHFSEIDVGFISHMGRLAWFTIQDNELINLWVLEDAEKHEWLQEESVLPFEIVTVARLFYLLLSGETADGELIYLPTWSSEEPMYANNYDLKKGSVRKVEYEGIDDKKLIFDYFPEHIECLMSLNNLLAVS
;
A
#
# COMPACT_ATOMS: atom_id res chain seq x y z
N MET A 1 -10.99 2.43 29.29
CA MET A 1 -10.16 2.24 28.08
C MET A 1 -10.99 1.76 26.89
N GLU A 2 -11.84 0.73 27.06
CA GLU A 2 -12.67 0.17 25.97
C GLU A 2 -13.57 1.17 25.24
N ILE A 3 -14.13 2.16 25.95
CA ILE A 3 -14.97 3.20 25.33
C ILE A 3 -14.17 3.98 24.29
N LEU A 4 -12.90 4.27 24.57
CA LEU A 4 -12.04 5.07 23.68
C LEU A 4 -11.62 4.30 22.44
N LEU A 5 -11.36 3.00 22.61
CA LEU A 5 -11.12 2.10 21.49
C LEU A 5 -12.32 2.03 20.54
N ARG A 6 -13.54 2.40 20.98
CA ARG A 6 -14.74 2.37 20.13
C ARG A 6 -14.93 3.59 19.24
N LEU A 7 -14.16 4.65 19.48
CA LEU A 7 -14.31 5.92 18.78
C LEU A 7 -13.45 5.96 17.52
N PRO A 8 -13.84 6.75 16.50
CA PRO A 8 -12.98 7.02 15.34
C PRO A 8 -11.67 7.68 15.78
N ALA A 9 -10.57 7.42 15.06
CA ALA A 9 -9.25 7.96 15.42
C ALA A 9 -9.24 9.49 15.49
N LYS A 10 -10.01 10.17 14.64
CA LYS A 10 -10.18 11.63 14.67
C LYS A 10 -10.73 12.15 16.00
N SER A 11 -11.67 11.43 16.62
CA SER A 11 -12.17 11.79 17.94
C SER A 11 -11.09 11.59 18.99
N ILE A 12 -10.37 10.46 18.93
CA ILE A 12 -9.28 10.14 19.85
C ILE A 12 -8.17 11.20 19.77
N GLY A 13 -7.80 11.66 18.57
CA GLY A 13 -6.76 12.67 18.35
C GLY A 13 -7.05 14.03 18.99
N ARG A 14 -8.30 14.32 19.37
CA ARG A 14 -8.69 15.56 20.07
C ARG A 14 -8.63 15.45 21.59
N PHE A 15 -8.64 14.23 22.13
CA PHE A 15 -8.64 13.99 23.57
C PHE A 15 -7.33 14.26 24.32
N PRO A 16 -6.13 14.37 23.70
CA PRO A 16 -4.95 14.86 24.41
C PRO A 16 -5.19 16.23 25.08
N CYS A 17 -6.07 17.06 24.51
CA CYS A 17 -6.41 18.39 25.03
C CYS A 17 -7.30 18.36 26.27
N VAL A 18 -7.95 17.23 26.58
CA VAL A 18 -8.91 17.12 27.68
C VAL A 18 -8.20 16.94 29.03
N SER A 19 -7.16 16.09 29.07
CA SER A 19 -6.29 15.97 30.26
C SER A 19 -4.99 15.22 29.95
N LYS A 20 -4.00 15.37 30.84
CA LYS A 20 -2.73 14.63 30.77
C LYS A 20 -2.92 13.11 30.84
N LEU A 21 -3.87 12.63 31.63
CA LEU A 21 -4.16 11.18 31.76
C LEU A 21 -4.68 10.61 30.44
N TRP A 22 -5.54 11.36 29.75
CA TRP A 22 -6.06 10.95 28.46
C TRP A 22 -4.97 10.95 27.41
N SER A 23 -4.15 12.02 27.37
CA SER A 23 -2.97 12.10 26.51
C SER A 23 -2.01 10.92 26.71
N SER A 24 -1.64 10.57 27.94
CA SER A 24 -0.73 9.45 28.21
C SER A 24 -1.36 8.08 27.90
N THR A 25 -2.68 7.95 28.12
CA THR A 25 -3.39 6.69 27.85
C THR A 25 -3.44 6.41 26.36
N ILE A 26 -3.85 7.39 25.55
CA ILE A 26 -4.05 7.20 24.09
C ILE A 26 -2.75 7.12 23.30
N THR A 27 -1.66 7.69 23.83
CA THR A 27 -0.32 7.59 23.25
C THR A 27 0.45 6.35 23.73
N SER A 28 -0.08 5.60 24.70
CA SER A 28 0.57 4.39 25.20
C SER A 28 0.65 3.32 24.10
N PRO A 29 1.78 2.58 23.99
CA PRO A 29 1.93 1.51 22.99
C PRO A 29 0.81 0.46 23.06
N HIS A 30 0.33 0.15 24.26
CA HIS A 30 -0.78 -0.79 24.46
C HIS A 30 -2.09 -0.29 23.84
N PHE A 31 -2.42 1.00 24.02
CA PHE A 31 -3.61 1.58 23.42
C PHE A 31 -3.51 1.63 21.90
N VAL A 32 -2.39 2.10 21.37
CA VAL A 32 -2.14 2.19 19.92
C VAL A 32 -2.26 0.82 19.27
N LYS A 33 -1.65 -0.23 19.85
CA LYS A 33 -1.75 -1.60 19.36
C LYS A 33 -3.18 -2.14 19.40
N SER A 34 -3.90 -1.91 20.50
CA SER A 34 -5.30 -2.33 20.66
C SER A 34 -6.22 -1.63 19.66
N PHE A 35 -5.96 -0.35 19.39
CA PHE A 35 -6.69 0.43 18.40
C PHE A 35 -6.43 -0.11 16.98
N ALA A 36 -5.18 -0.37 16.62
CA ALA A 36 -4.81 -0.92 15.31
C ALA A 36 -5.52 -2.26 15.01
N VAL A 37 -5.58 -3.18 15.99
CA VAL A 37 -6.31 -4.46 15.84
C VAL A 37 -7.78 -4.25 15.51
N ARG A 38 -8.41 -3.25 16.13
CA ARG A 38 -9.81 -2.93 15.84
C ARG A 38 -9.97 -2.26 14.48
N SER A 39 -9.03 -1.40 14.12
CA SER A 39 -9.00 -0.68 12.84
C SER A 39 -8.90 -1.64 11.66
N LEU A 40 -8.12 -2.73 11.80
CA LEU A 40 -8.03 -3.83 10.81
C LEU A 40 -9.38 -4.47 10.48
N ALA A 41 -10.34 -4.47 11.41
CA ALA A 41 -11.68 -5.01 11.17
C ALA A 41 -12.62 -4.01 10.46
N ARG A 42 -12.12 -2.80 10.14
CA ARG A 42 -12.91 -1.70 9.58
C ARG A 42 -12.07 -0.89 8.56
N PRO A 43 -11.54 -1.54 7.50
CA PRO A 43 -10.83 -0.80 6.47
C PRO A 43 -11.75 0.23 5.81
N CYS A 44 -11.14 1.28 5.28
CA CYS A 44 -11.79 2.27 4.43
C CYS A 44 -11.01 2.41 3.13
N LEU A 45 -11.72 2.85 2.09
CA LEU A 45 -11.07 3.33 0.89
C LEU A 45 -10.54 4.74 1.16
N LEU A 46 -9.23 4.91 1.10
CA LEU A 46 -8.65 6.24 0.90
C LEU A 46 -8.46 6.50 -0.58
N ALA A 47 -8.95 7.64 -1.06
CA ALA A 47 -8.62 8.19 -2.37
C ALA A 47 -7.79 9.46 -2.17
N VAL A 48 -6.65 9.55 -2.83
CA VAL A 48 -5.68 10.63 -2.69
C VAL A 48 -5.45 11.26 -4.05
N LYS A 49 -5.71 12.56 -4.15
CA LYS A 49 -5.45 13.40 -5.31
C LYS A 49 -4.25 14.28 -5.03
N LYS A 50 -3.31 14.34 -5.97
CA LYS A 50 -2.25 15.35 -5.98
C LYS A 50 -2.72 16.58 -6.76
N GLU A 51 -2.59 17.77 -6.16
CA GLU A 51 -2.82 19.06 -6.81
C GLU A 51 -1.50 19.61 -7.39
N GLU A 52 -1.61 20.58 -8.31
CA GLU A 52 -0.45 21.20 -8.99
C GLU A 52 0.51 21.90 -8.02
N ASP A 53 0.04 22.32 -6.84
CA ASP A 53 0.81 23.07 -5.84
C ASP A 53 1.29 22.21 -4.65
N GLU A 54 1.61 20.94 -4.91
CA GLU A 54 2.06 19.95 -3.91
C GLU A 54 1.05 19.63 -2.79
N ARG A 55 -0.15 20.23 -2.84
CA ARG A 55 -1.24 19.83 -1.95
C ARG A 55 -1.75 18.45 -2.34
N VAL A 56 -2.14 17.70 -1.32
CA VAL A 56 -2.94 16.50 -1.51
C VAL A 56 -4.33 16.70 -0.94
N LEU A 57 -5.32 16.27 -1.71
CA LEU A 57 -6.70 16.18 -1.29
C LEU A 57 -7.02 14.72 -1.00
N VAL A 58 -7.58 14.47 0.18
CA VAL A 58 -7.75 13.13 0.72
C VAL A 58 -9.21 12.90 1.06
N TYR A 59 -9.76 11.83 0.50
CA TYR A 59 -11.10 11.36 0.76
C TYR A 59 -11.03 10.05 1.54
N SER A 60 -11.70 9.99 2.69
CA SER A 60 -11.89 8.74 3.44
C SER A 60 -13.32 8.25 3.30
N LEU A 61 -13.45 7.08 2.69
CA LEU A 61 -14.71 6.47 2.28
C LEU A 61 -14.89 5.14 3.03
N PRO A 62 -15.72 5.08 4.09
CA PRO A 62 -15.92 3.85 4.84
C PRO A 62 -16.67 2.80 4.02
N TYR A 63 -16.19 1.57 4.02
CA TYR A 63 -16.95 0.42 3.53
C TYR A 63 -18.10 0.12 4.51
N ARG A 64 -19.35 0.54 4.18
CA ARG A 64 -20.55 0.06 4.88
C ARG A 64 -21.70 -0.14 3.93
N LEU A 65 -22.13 -1.40 3.82
CA LEU A 65 -23.27 -1.82 3.01
C LEU A 65 -24.63 -1.49 3.66
N ASP A 66 -24.65 -1.13 4.95
CA ASP A 66 -25.89 -1.07 5.75
C ASP A 66 -26.32 0.33 6.21
N TYR A 67 -25.67 1.42 5.77
CA TYR A 67 -26.05 2.77 6.19
C TYR A 67 -26.18 3.75 5.01
N PRO A 68 -27.33 4.41 4.83
CA PRO A 68 -27.63 5.27 3.67
C PRO A 68 -26.97 6.67 3.74
N GLN A 69 -25.94 6.86 4.56
CA GLN A 69 -25.20 8.13 4.63
C GLN A 69 -23.72 7.83 4.78
N ILE A 70 -23.05 7.61 3.65
CA ILE A 70 -21.59 7.62 3.58
C ILE A 70 -21.16 9.08 3.82
N ARG A 71 -20.75 9.40 5.04
CA ARG A 71 -20.14 10.70 5.29
C ARG A 71 -18.68 10.62 4.86
N VAL A 72 -18.40 11.07 3.65
CA VAL A 72 -17.04 11.30 3.17
C VAL A 72 -16.34 12.26 4.11
N GLU A 73 -15.18 11.88 4.60
CA GLU A 73 -14.29 12.84 5.24
C GLU A 73 -13.28 13.34 4.22
N GLU A 74 -13.40 14.62 3.88
CA GLU A 74 -12.48 15.34 3.01
C GLU A 74 -11.53 16.21 3.84
N TYR A 75 -10.25 16.21 3.48
CA TYR A 75 -9.33 17.24 3.94
C TYR A 75 -8.17 17.45 2.96
N GLN A 76 -7.61 18.66 3.01
CA GLN A 76 -6.40 19.02 2.30
C GLN A 76 -5.21 19.08 3.25
N MET A 77 -4.03 18.71 2.75
CA MET A 77 -2.76 18.98 3.42
C MET A 77 -1.63 19.15 2.41
N MET A 78 -0.57 19.85 2.80
CA MET A 78 0.66 19.86 2.01
C MET A 78 1.46 18.60 2.30
N LEU A 79 1.93 17.94 1.25
CA LEU A 79 2.98 16.94 1.33
C LEU A 79 4.15 17.41 0.45
N PRO A 80 5.41 17.22 0.86
CA PRO A 80 6.57 17.59 0.06
C PRO A 80 6.77 16.60 -1.11
N LEU A 81 5.74 16.43 -1.93
CA LEU A 81 5.72 15.55 -3.09
C LEU A 81 6.28 16.32 -4.29
N SER A 82 7.55 16.13 -4.59
CA SER A 82 8.10 16.66 -5.85
C SER A 82 7.29 16.13 -7.04
N GLU A 83 7.21 16.91 -8.13
CA GLU A 83 6.52 16.51 -9.37
C GLU A 83 7.01 15.16 -9.92
N ASN A 84 8.23 14.76 -9.55
CA ASN A 84 8.91 13.57 -10.04
C ASN A 84 8.85 12.38 -9.05
N SER A 85 7.68 12.08 -8.47
CA SER A 85 7.51 10.86 -7.68
C SER A 85 7.80 9.62 -8.52
N CYS A 86 8.65 8.73 -8.02
CA CYS A 86 9.24 7.67 -8.83
C CYS A 86 8.60 6.29 -8.64
N ASP A 87 7.83 6.08 -7.57
CA ASP A 87 7.31 4.77 -7.20
C ASP A 87 5.82 4.82 -6.80
N ILE A 88 5.17 3.65 -6.92
CA ILE A 88 3.76 3.46 -6.56
C ILE A 88 3.61 3.54 -5.04
N PRO A 89 2.81 4.47 -4.50
CA PRO A 89 2.62 4.57 -3.07
C PRO A 89 1.95 3.31 -2.53
N GLN A 90 2.31 2.90 -1.32
CA GLN A 90 1.76 1.72 -0.67
C GLN A 90 1.23 2.09 0.70
N SER A 91 0.05 1.57 1.05
CA SER A 91 -0.44 1.62 2.43
C SER A 91 0.01 0.38 3.18
N VAL A 92 0.74 0.58 4.27
CA VAL A 92 1.25 -0.49 5.13
C VAL A 92 0.76 -0.21 6.55
N ASN A 93 -0.17 -1.03 7.03
CA ASN A 93 -0.76 -0.93 8.37
C ASN A 93 -1.18 0.50 8.75
N GLY A 94 -1.88 1.20 7.84
CA GLY A 94 -2.41 2.55 8.09
C GLY A 94 -1.41 3.71 7.96
N LEU A 95 -0.14 3.44 7.61
CA LEU A 95 0.78 4.45 7.10
C LEU A 95 0.87 4.33 5.57
N ILE A 96 1.20 5.43 4.90
CA ILE A 96 1.42 5.46 3.45
C ILE A 96 2.84 5.97 3.20
N SER A 97 3.56 5.33 2.28
CA SER A 97 4.91 5.77 1.90
C SER A 97 4.98 6.30 0.48
N PHE A 98 5.74 7.39 0.29
CA PHE A 98 6.06 7.96 -1.01
C PHE A 98 7.57 8.07 -1.18
N GLN A 99 8.07 7.68 -2.35
CA GLN A 99 9.47 7.88 -2.75
C GLN A 99 9.52 8.98 -3.82
N SER A 100 10.24 10.05 -3.51
CA SER A 100 10.67 11.04 -4.50
C SER A 100 12.07 10.67 -5.03
N PHE A 101 12.60 11.41 -6.00
CA PHE A 101 14.02 11.22 -6.33
C PHE A 101 14.92 11.41 -5.11
N GLU A 102 14.72 12.42 -4.28
CA GLU A 102 15.68 12.81 -3.25
C GLU A 102 15.38 12.25 -1.86
N SER A 103 14.13 11.88 -1.59
CA SER A 103 13.64 11.64 -0.24
C SER A 103 12.58 10.54 -0.16
N PHE A 104 12.45 9.95 1.02
CA PHE A 104 11.38 9.00 1.35
C PHE A 104 10.49 9.58 2.45
N ILE A 105 9.19 9.67 2.16
CA ILE A 105 8.20 10.28 3.04
C ILE A 105 7.31 9.18 3.59
N ILE A 106 7.15 9.16 4.91
CA ILE A 106 6.11 8.39 5.58
C ILE A 106 5.00 9.35 5.97
N TRP A 107 3.78 9.00 5.61
CA TRP A 107 2.59 9.76 5.86
C TRP A 107 1.61 8.96 6.71
N ASN A 108 1.06 9.60 7.74
CA ASN A 108 -0.08 9.12 8.51
C ASN A 108 -1.30 9.98 8.15
N PRO A 109 -2.21 9.47 7.29
CA PRO A 109 -3.44 10.18 6.93
C PRO A 109 -4.35 10.44 8.13
N THR A 110 -4.42 9.49 9.07
CA THR A 110 -5.30 9.54 10.24
C THR A 110 -4.96 10.72 11.16
N LEU A 111 -3.67 10.90 11.43
CA LEU A 111 -3.18 12.00 12.27
C LEU A 111 -2.85 13.27 11.47
N ARG A 112 -2.91 13.19 10.13
CA ARG A 112 -2.53 14.25 9.19
C ARG A 112 -1.09 14.72 9.42
N GLN A 113 -0.20 13.77 9.68
CA GLN A 113 1.21 13.99 9.96
C GLN A 113 2.02 13.31 8.87
N HIS A 114 3.16 13.89 8.52
CA HIS A 114 4.14 13.25 7.65
C HIS A 114 5.54 13.48 8.22
N VAL A 115 6.47 12.65 7.80
CA VAL A 115 7.89 12.79 8.11
C VAL A 115 8.70 12.42 6.89
N THR A 116 9.68 13.25 6.55
CA THR A 116 10.70 12.92 5.56
C THR A 116 11.84 12.22 6.28
N LEU A 117 12.12 10.97 5.93
CA LEU A 117 13.22 10.24 6.57
C LEU A 117 14.58 10.83 6.18
N PRO A 118 15.60 10.70 7.05
CA PRO A 118 16.97 11.02 6.67
C PRO A 118 17.37 10.20 5.43
N GLU A 119 18.27 10.73 4.61
CA GLU A 119 18.71 10.04 3.39
C GLU A 119 19.49 8.77 3.76
N ALA A 120 19.17 7.67 3.09
CA ALA A 120 19.97 6.46 3.14
C ALA A 120 21.32 6.73 2.45
N LYS A 121 22.42 6.25 3.04
CA LYS A 121 23.76 6.39 2.45
C LYS A 121 23.95 5.30 1.40
N LEU A 122 23.20 5.38 0.32
CA LEU A 122 23.18 4.43 -0.78
C LEU A 122 23.54 5.14 -2.09
N SER A 123 24.25 4.43 -2.94
CA SER A 123 24.47 4.85 -4.31
C SER A 123 23.15 4.91 -5.09
N ARG A 124 22.92 6.04 -5.78
CA ARG A 124 21.73 6.26 -6.62
C ARG A 124 21.87 5.55 -7.98
N PRO A 125 20.75 5.15 -8.62
CA PRO A 125 19.38 5.14 -8.10
C PRO A 125 19.17 4.04 -7.04
N PHE A 126 18.23 4.24 -6.11
CA PHE A 126 17.83 3.26 -5.09
C PHE A 126 16.29 3.19 -5.01
N ILE A 127 15.76 2.11 -4.44
CA ILE A 127 14.35 1.98 -4.07
C ILE A 127 14.21 1.90 -2.55
N THR A 128 13.10 2.40 -2.01
CA THR A 128 12.77 2.28 -0.60
C THR A 128 11.37 1.69 -0.41
N MET A 129 11.25 0.73 0.49
CA MET A 129 10.01 -0.03 0.75
C MET A 129 9.68 0.01 2.23
N LEU A 130 8.42 0.27 2.55
CA LEU A 130 7.91 0.26 3.92
C LEU A 130 7.41 -1.15 4.29
N GLY A 131 7.75 -1.61 5.49
CA GLY A 131 7.27 -2.85 6.08
C GLY A 131 6.78 -2.64 7.51
N TYR A 132 5.92 -3.54 7.98
CA TYR A 132 5.38 -3.51 9.34
C TYR A 132 5.43 -4.90 9.97
N ASP A 133 6.10 -5.07 11.11
CA ASP A 133 6.05 -6.29 11.91
C ASP A 133 4.77 -6.30 12.77
N PRO A 134 3.75 -7.13 12.45
CA PRO A 134 2.51 -7.17 13.22
C PRO A 134 2.67 -7.76 14.62
N ILE A 135 3.77 -8.48 14.89
CA ILE A 135 4.00 -9.10 16.19
C ILE A 135 4.69 -8.11 17.13
N GLY A 136 5.81 -7.54 16.69
CA GLY A 136 6.56 -6.50 17.39
C GLY A 136 5.83 -5.16 17.45
N GLY A 137 5.01 -4.86 16.44
CA GLY A 137 4.31 -3.58 16.30
C GLY A 137 5.20 -2.46 15.78
N GLU A 138 6.23 -2.81 15.00
CA GLU A 138 7.26 -1.89 14.53
C GLU A 138 7.18 -1.70 13.02
N TYR A 139 7.43 -0.48 12.55
CA TYR A 139 7.62 -0.21 11.13
C TYR A 139 9.10 -0.18 10.82
N LYS A 140 9.50 -0.81 9.72
CA LYS A 140 10.86 -0.75 9.20
C LYS A 140 10.86 -0.38 7.73
N VAL A 141 11.91 0.30 7.32
CA VAL A 141 12.04 0.87 5.98
C VAL A 141 13.29 0.29 5.35
N LEU A 142 13.11 -0.53 4.32
CA LEU A 142 14.19 -1.18 3.59
C LEU A 142 14.52 -0.33 2.36
N SER A 143 15.74 0.18 2.27
CA SER A 143 16.25 0.90 1.11
C SER A 143 17.37 0.10 0.44
N MET A 144 17.36 0.01 -0.89
CA MET A 144 18.30 -0.81 -1.66
C MET A 144 18.78 -0.06 -2.89
N SER A 145 20.09 0.04 -3.08
CA SER A 145 20.66 0.57 -4.32
C SER A 145 20.34 -0.34 -5.50
N LEU A 146 20.03 0.22 -6.67
CA LEU A 146 19.80 -0.54 -7.90
C LEU A 146 21.09 -1.09 -8.53
N ASN A 147 22.28 -0.77 -8.00
CA ASN A 147 23.56 -1.28 -8.50
C ASN A 147 24.03 -2.61 -7.88
N GLY A 148 23.34 -3.10 -6.85
CA GLY A 148 23.50 -4.50 -6.39
C GLY A 148 24.25 -4.73 -5.11
N GLN A 149 24.76 -3.69 -4.45
CA GLN A 149 25.79 -3.89 -3.43
C GLN A 149 25.40 -3.43 -2.02
N GLU A 150 24.32 -2.66 -1.89
CA GLU A 150 24.03 -1.95 -0.64
C GLU A 150 22.54 -1.99 -0.33
N ALA A 151 22.20 -2.54 0.84
CA ALA A 151 20.88 -2.45 1.44
C ALA A 151 21.01 -1.83 2.83
N GLN A 152 20.12 -0.89 3.15
CA GLN A 152 20.01 -0.27 4.46
C GLN A 152 18.59 -0.41 4.98
N ILE A 153 18.48 -0.45 6.30
CA ILE A 153 17.20 -0.58 7.01
C ILE A 153 17.13 0.49 8.08
N PHE A 154 15.94 1.02 8.27
CA PHE A 154 15.64 2.04 9.27
C PHE A 154 14.41 1.64 10.08
N THR A 155 14.51 1.67 11.41
CA THR A 155 13.38 1.38 12.30
C THR A 155 12.66 2.68 12.66
N VAL A 156 11.39 2.80 12.29
CA VAL A 156 10.63 4.05 12.47
C VAL A 156 10.30 4.25 13.96
N GLY A 157 10.82 5.34 14.54
CA GLY A 157 10.52 5.74 15.92
C GLY A 157 11.41 5.17 16.99
N ALA A 158 12.47 4.44 16.61
CA ALA A 158 13.48 3.94 17.54
C ALA A 158 14.58 4.97 17.87
N GLY A 159 14.58 6.15 17.23
CA GLY A 159 15.68 7.13 17.35
C GLY A 159 17.00 6.63 16.73
N GLU A 160 16.92 5.62 15.88
CA GLU A 160 18.07 4.99 15.22
C GLU A 160 18.45 5.70 13.93
N THR A 161 19.69 5.48 13.47
CA THR A 161 20.14 5.84 12.13
C THR A 161 20.01 4.65 11.18
N TRP A 162 20.11 4.90 9.87
CA TRP A 162 20.19 3.82 8.88
C TRP A 162 21.33 2.86 9.21
N ARG A 163 21.04 1.57 9.17
CA ARG A 163 22.04 0.50 9.34
C ARG A 163 22.11 -0.38 8.10
N THR A 164 23.31 -0.80 7.76
CA THR A 164 23.57 -1.67 6.61
C THR A 164 23.13 -3.10 6.90
N LEU A 165 22.38 -3.69 5.99
CA LEU A 165 22.07 -5.12 5.97
C LEU A 165 23.15 -5.88 5.20
N GLN A 166 23.57 -7.02 5.74
CA GLN A 166 24.46 -7.95 5.05
C GLN A 166 23.63 -8.95 4.25
N ASN A 167 24.17 -9.41 3.11
CA ASN A 167 23.61 -10.52 2.32
C ASN A 167 22.23 -10.27 1.68
N SER A 168 21.98 -9.09 1.11
CA SER A 168 20.83 -8.89 0.22
C SER A 168 20.97 -9.79 -1.02
N PRO A 169 20.05 -10.75 -1.25
CA PRO A 169 20.29 -11.83 -2.21
C PRO A 169 20.14 -11.37 -3.67
N SER A 170 19.33 -10.35 -3.92
CA SER A 170 18.96 -9.93 -5.27
C SER A 170 18.37 -8.52 -5.27
N LEU A 171 18.71 -7.77 -6.31
CA LEU A 171 18.19 -6.44 -6.58
C LEU A 171 16.72 -6.46 -6.90
N ILE A 172 15.99 -5.39 -6.57
CA ILE A 172 14.68 -5.19 -7.20
C ILE A 172 14.85 -5.03 -8.72
N HIS A 173 13.85 -5.47 -9.48
CA HIS A 173 13.81 -5.29 -10.91
C HIS A 173 13.81 -3.78 -11.24
N PRO A 174 14.80 -3.26 -11.98
CA PRO A 174 15.06 -1.81 -12.09
C PRO A 174 13.96 -1.04 -12.79
N THR A 175 13.23 -1.69 -13.70
CA THR A 175 12.13 -1.10 -14.49
C THR A 175 10.76 -1.30 -13.85
N MET A 176 10.40 -2.53 -13.45
CA MET A 176 9.06 -2.85 -12.95
C MET A 176 8.81 -2.35 -11.52
N ARG A 177 9.83 -2.41 -10.65
CA ARG A 177 9.76 -1.92 -9.25
C ARG A 177 8.53 -2.38 -8.46
N ILE A 178 8.04 -3.60 -8.73
CA ILE A 178 6.87 -4.17 -8.06
C ILE A 178 7.27 -4.63 -6.66
N TRP A 179 6.52 -4.18 -5.66
CA TRP A 179 6.63 -4.67 -4.29
C TRP A 179 5.33 -4.50 -3.51
N ARG A 180 5.15 -5.27 -2.43
CA ARG A 180 4.03 -5.15 -1.49
C ARG A 180 4.41 -5.69 -0.11
N CYS A 181 3.92 -5.06 0.96
CA CYS A 181 4.03 -5.62 2.31
C CYS A 181 2.74 -6.36 2.70
N ILE A 182 2.85 -7.66 3.03
CA ILE A 182 1.73 -8.51 3.40
C ILE A 182 2.09 -9.26 4.68
N LYS A 183 1.29 -9.08 5.75
CA LYS A 183 1.42 -9.78 7.04
C LYS A 183 2.84 -9.84 7.62
N GLY A 184 3.60 -8.75 7.51
CA GLY A 184 4.96 -8.68 8.06
C GLY A 184 6.07 -9.14 7.14
N VAL A 185 5.76 -9.38 5.88
CA VAL A 185 6.75 -9.73 4.85
C VAL A 185 6.66 -8.71 3.71
N VAL A 186 7.77 -8.11 3.35
CA VAL A 186 7.89 -7.28 2.13
C VAL A 186 8.29 -8.20 0.99
N TYR A 187 7.43 -8.31 -0.02
CA TYR A 187 7.70 -9.03 -1.25
C TYR A 187 8.06 -8.04 -2.34
N TYR A 188 9.11 -8.32 -3.11
CA TYR A 188 9.47 -7.53 -4.29
C TYR A 188 9.93 -8.40 -5.45
N TYR A 189 9.67 -7.95 -6.67
CA TYR A 189 10.14 -8.61 -7.88
C TYR A 189 11.59 -8.25 -8.17
N SER A 190 12.44 -9.24 -8.39
CA SER A 190 13.88 -9.06 -8.51
C SER A 190 14.38 -8.98 -9.95
N ALA A 191 15.58 -8.43 -10.14
CA ALA A 191 16.26 -8.37 -11.44
C ALA A 191 16.64 -9.75 -12.01
N GLN A 192 16.53 -10.81 -11.22
CA GLN A 192 16.78 -12.20 -11.61
C GLN A 192 15.48 -12.93 -12.00
N ASP A 193 14.40 -12.18 -12.23
CA ASP A 193 13.07 -12.70 -12.52
C ASP A 193 12.51 -13.62 -11.41
N THR A 194 12.87 -13.35 -10.15
CA THR A 194 12.35 -14.08 -8.97
C THR A 194 11.57 -13.16 -8.05
N VAL A 195 10.77 -13.72 -7.14
CA VAL A 195 10.21 -12.96 -6.02
C VAL A 195 11.17 -13.07 -4.84
N VAL A 196 11.47 -11.96 -4.17
CA VAL A 196 12.20 -11.98 -2.90
C VAL A 196 11.25 -11.59 -1.78
N SER A 197 11.23 -12.39 -0.73
CA SER A 197 10.56 -12.07 0.53
C SER A 197 11.57 -11.55 1.55
N PHE A 198 11.27 -10.43 2.19
CA PHE A 198 11.99 -9.87 3.32
C PHE A 198 11.08 -9.90 4.55
N ASP A 199 11.42 -10.76 5.51
CA ASP A 199 10.70 -10.83 6.79
C ASP A 199 11.07 -9.61 7.64
N VAL A 200 10.10 -8.74 7.93
CA VAL A 200 10.36 -7.44 8.58
C VAL A 200 10.92 -7.62 9.99
N ARG A 201 10.48 -8.66 10.70
CA ARG A 201 10.88 -8.88 12.09
C ARG A 201 12.31 -9.39 12.20
N SER A 202 12.59 -10.50 11.51
CA SER A 202 13.87 -11.19 11.54
C SER A 202 14.90 -10.59 10.58
N GLU A 203 14.45 -9.76 9.65
CA GLU A 203 15.26 -9.04 8.65
C GLU A 203 16.03 -9.98 7.73
N LYS A 204 15.41 -11.11 7.42
CA LYS A 204 15.98 -12.15 6.57
C LYS A 204 15.30 -12.13 5.22
N PHE A 205 16.12 -12.25 4.20
CA PHE A 205 15.68 -12.43 2.83
C PHE A 205 15.54 -13.91 2.50
N LYS A 206 14.57 -14.25 1.65
CA LYS A 206 14.47 -15.54 0.97
C LYS A 206 14.08 -15.31 -0.48
N VAL A 207 14.68 -16.09 -1.36
CA VAL A 207 14.38 -16.06 -2.80
C VAL A 207 13.30 -17.10 -3.07
N ILE A 208 12.28 -16.71 -3.84
CA ILE A 208 11.14 -17.53 -4.22
C ILE A 208 11.12 -17.62 -5.74
N GLN A 209 11.24 -18.83 -6.26
CA GLN A 209 11.20 -19.05 -7.71
C GLN A 209 9.82 -18.70 -8.26
N THR A 210 9.79 -17.99 -9.39
CA THR A 210 8.56 -17.59 -10.08
C THR A 210 8.09 -18.66 -11.04
N PRO A 211 6.78 -18.72 -11.35
CA PRO A 211 6.29 -19.53 -12.44
C PRO A 211 6.89 -19.06 -13.77
N LYS A 212 7.59 -19.95 -14.50
CA LYS A 212 8.26 -19.61 -15.78
C LYS A 212 7.32 -19.01 -16.83
N ILE A 213 6.03 -19.38 -16.79
CA ILE A 213 5.01 -18.87 -17.71
C ILE A 213 4.86 -17.36 -17.55
N VAL A 214 4.83 -16.86 -16.32
CA VAL A 214 4.71 -15.43 -16.00
C VAL A 214 5.90 -14.65 -16.54
N VAL A 215 7.12 -15.14 -16.28
CA VAL A 215 8.35 -14.51 -16.77
C VAL A 215 8.36 -14.46 -18.30
N ASN A 216 8.00 -15.56 -18.96
CA ASN A 216 7.93 -15.62 -20.42
C ASN A 216 6.87 -14.66 -20.99
N GLN A 217 5.71 -14.50 -20.33
CA GLN A 217 4.67 -13.55 -20.76
C GLN A 217 5.20 -12.11 -20.70
N ILE A 218 5.81 -11.73 -19.57
CA ILE A 218 6.38 -10.40 -19.34
C ILE A 218 7.50 -10.08 -20.33
N GLN A 219 8.33 -11.07 -20.68
CA GLN A 219 9.42 -10.89 -21.63
C GLN A 219 8.95 -10.84 -23.09
N ARG A 220 7.81 -11.49 -23.43
CA ARG A 220 7.31 -11.59 -24.81
C ARG A 220 6.44 -10.42 -25.23
N LEU A 221 5.63 -9.88 -24.32
CA LEU A 221 4.79 -8.72 -24.59
C LEU A 221 5.55 -7.47 -24.15
N HIS A 222 5.46 -6.40 -24.94
CA HIS A 222 6.02 -5.12 -24.51
C HIS A 222 5.27 -4.66 -23.25
N PHE A 223 5.96 -4.10 -22.25
CA PHE A 223 5.38 -3.66 -20.97
C PHE A 223 4.12 -2.78 -21.07
N SER A 224 3.82 -2.21 -22.23
CA SER A 224 2.59 -1.47 -22.51
C SER A 224 1.34 -2.33 -22.74
N GLU A 225 1.48 -3.66 -22.86
CA GLU A 225 0.41 -4.60 -23.25
C GLU A 225 0.04 -5.61 -22.15
N ILE A 226 0.79 -5.66 -21.04
CA ILE A 226 0.45 -6.47 -19.86
C ILE A 226 0.43 -5.58 -18.63
N ASP A 227 -0.69 -5.64 -17.92
CA ASP A 227 -0.82 -5.07 -16.59
C ASP A 227 -0.37 -6.08 -15.53
N VAL A 228 0.52 -5.69 -14.62
CA VAL A 228 1.17 -6.65 -13.72
C VAL A 228 1.50 -6.05 -12.36
N GLY A 229 1.32 -6.84 -11.30
CA GLY A 229 1.63 -6.41 -9.95
C GLY A 229 1.43 -7.49 -8.90
N PHE A 230 1.63 -7.09 -7.65
CA PHE A 230 1.33 -7.93 -6.49
C PHE A 230 0.04 -7.45 -5.82
N ILE A 231 -0.77 -8.41 -5.37
CA ILE A 231 -1.89 -8.20 -4.45
C ILE A 231 -1.81 -9.10 -3.22
N SER A 232 -2.54 -8.73 -2.18
CA SER A 232 -2.82 -9.60 -1.03
C SER A 232 -4.09 -10.37 -1.33
N HIS A 233 -3.97 -11.64 -1.71
CA HIS A 233 -5.12 -12.51 -1.96
C HIS A 233 -5.37 -13.42 -0.76
N MET A 234 -6.47 -13.23 -0.05
CA MET A 234 -6.76 -13.93 1.22
C MET A 234 -5.60 -13.85 2.23
N GLY A 235 -4.86 -12.74 2.19
CA GLY A 235 -3.67 -12.52 3.02
C GLY A 235 -2.47 -13.39 2.66
N ARG A 236 -2.37 -13.86 1.42
CA ARG A 236 -1.18 -14.45 0.80
C ARG A 236 -0.71 -13.55 -0.34
N LEU A 237 0.56 -13.67 -0.72
CA LEU A 237 1.05 -13.01 -1.92
C LEU A 237 0.37 -13.62 -3.13
N ALA A 238 -0.20 -12.77 -3.99
CA ALA A 238 -0.58 -13.19 -5.33
C ALA A 238 0.03 -12.24 -6.36
N TRP A 239 0.57 -12.83 -7.42
CA TRP A 239 1.04 -12.12 -8.59
C TRP A 239 -0.07 -12.13 -9.62
N PHE A 240 -0.56 -10.95 -10.02
CA PHE A 240 -1.55 -10.85 -11.10
C PHE A 240 -0.91 -10.41 -12.42
N THR A 241 -1.44 -10.94 -13.52
CA THR A 241 -1.23 -10.39 -14.86
C THR A 241 -2.59 -10.20 -15.54
N ILE A 242 -2.73 -9.13 -16.31
CA ILE A 242 -3.89 -8.86 -17.15
C ILE A 242 -3.40 -8.85 -18.59
N GLN A 243 -3.93 -9.78 -19.38
CA GLN A 243 -3.60 -9.93 -20.79
C GLN A 243 -4.79 -9.47 -21.65
N ASP A 244 -4.48 -8.76 -22.74
CA ASP A 244 -5.47 -8.34 -23.74
C ASP A 244 -6.67 -7.57 -23.16
N ASN A 245 -6.49 -6.91 -22.01
CA ASN A 245 -7.52 -6.17 -21.26
C ASN A 245 -8.76 -6.99 -20.81
N GLU A 246 -8.71 -8.31 -20.92
CA GLU A 246 -9.86 -9.20 -20.68
C GLU A 246 -9.51 -10.39 -19.78
N LEU A 247 -8.28 -10.88 -19.81
CA LEU A 247 -7.92 -12.11 -19.12
C LEU A 247 -7.07 -11.82 -17.90
N ILE A 248 -7.61 -12.08 -16.71
CA ILE A 248 -6.84 -12.02 -15.47
C ILE A 248 -6.28 -13.39 -15.11
N ASN A 249 -4.98 -13.42 -14.86
CA ASN A 249 -4.27 -14.54 -14.27
C ASN A 249 -3.79 -14.15 -12.87
N LEU A 250 -4.03 -15.00 -11.89
CA LEU A 250 -3.63 -14.81 -10.50
C LEU A 250 -2.80 -16.02 -10.04
N TRP A 251 -1.52 -15.79 -9.75
CA TRP A 251 -0.61 -16.79 -9.21
C TRP A 251 -0.46 -16.58 -7.71
N VAL A 252 -1.15 -17.40 -6.92
CA VAL A 252 -1.18 -17.32 -5.46
C VAL A 252 -0.04 -18.17 -4.89
N LEU A 253 0.78 -17.58 -4.02
CA LEU A 253 1.86 -18.30 -3.35
C LEU A 253 1.30 -19.20 -2.25
N GLU A 254 1.37 -20.52 -2.46
CA GLU A 254 0.90 -21.53 -1.50
C GLU A 254 1.98 -21.88 -0.47
N ASP A 255 3.21 -22.10 -0.94
CA ASP A 255 4.35 -22.46 -0.09
C ASP A 255 5.63 -21.76 -0.58
N ALA A 256 6.11 -20.78 0.20
CA ALA A 256 7.30 -19.99 -0.12
C ALA A 256 8.59 -20.82 -0.12
N GLU A 257 8.69 -21.82 0.78
CA GLU A 257 9.89 -22.65 0.93
C GLU A 257 10.01 -23.66 -0.20
N LYS A 258 8.88 -24.21 -0.65
CA LYS A 258 8.82 -25.13 -1.79
C LYS A 258 8.69 -24.44 -3.14
N HIS A 259 8.49 -23.12 -3.15
CA HIS A 259 8.23 -22.32 -4.35
C HIS A 259 6.97 -22.78 -5.11
N GLU A 260 5.92 -23.17 -4.36
CA GLU A 260 4.67 -23.66 -4.93
C GLU A 260 3.68 -22.50 -5.14
N TRP A 261 3.15 -22.41 -6.36
CA TRP A 261 2.17 -21.41 -6.77
C TRP A 261 0.92 -22.10 -7.32
N LEU A 262 -0.24 -21.60 -6.91
CA LEU A 262 -1.54 -21.97 -7.48
C LEU A 262 -1.95 -20.93 -8.52
N GLN A 263 -2.34 -21.38 -9.71
CA GLN A 263 -2.89 -20.51 -10.74
C GLN A 263 -4.42 -20.49 -10.65
N GLU A 264 -4.99 -19.30 -10.61
CA GLU A 264 -6.39 -19.03 -10.82
C GLU A 264 -6.52 -18.10 -12.03
N GLU A 265 -7.43 -18.41 -12.96
CA GLU A 265 -7.59 -17.66 -14.20
C GLU A 265 -9.07 -17.36 -14.42
N SER A 266 -9.37 -16.18 -14.95
CA SER A 266 -10.73 -15.85 -15.35
C SER A 266 -10.78 -14.76 -16.42
N VAL A 267 -11.84 -14.81 -17.22
CA VAL A 267 -12.20 -13.75 -18.15
C VAL A 267 -12.99 -12.69 -17.38
N LEU A 268 -12.52 -11.45 -17.45
CA LEU A 268 -13.17 -10.30 -16.85
C LEU A 268 -14.51 -10.05 -17.56
N PRO A 269 -15.61 -9.92 -16.81
CA PRO A 269 -16.93 -9.66 -17.39
C PRO A 269 -17.14 -8.18 -17.72
N PHE A 270 -16.06 -7.40 -17.79
CA PHE A 270 -16.03 -5.98 -18.16
C PHE A 270 -14.73 -5.70 -18.90
N GLU A 271 -14.78 -4.77 -19.85
CA GLU A 271 -13.60 -4.32 -20.58
C GLU A 271 -12.74 -3.40 -19.69
N ILE A 272 -11.44 -3.69 -19.63
CA ILE A 272 -10.46 -2.72 -19.13
C ILE A 272 -10.14 -1.76 -20.29
N VAL A 273 -10.78 -0.60 -20.30
CA VAL A 273 -10.53 0.42 -21.33
C VAL A 273 -9.18 1.07 -21.07
N THR A 274 -8.25 1.01 -22.03
CA THR A 274 -7.00 1.76 -21.98
C THR A 274 -7.13 3.01 -22.85
N VAL A 275 -6.98 4.21 -22.28
CA VAL A 275 -6.93 5.47 -23.05
C VAL A 275 -5.54 6.07 -22.91
N ALA A 276 -4.85 6.29 -24.04
CA ALA A 276 -3.51 6.90 -24.07
C ALA A 276 -2.48 6.23 -23.11
N ARG A 277 -2.57 4.90 -22.93
CA ARG A 277 -1.73 4.09 -22.01
C ARG A 277 -1.98 4.30 -20.51
N LEU A 278 -3.12 4.89 -20.13
CA LEU A 278 -3.60 4.91 -18.76
C LEU A 278 -4.79 3.94 -18.66
N PHE A 279 -4.73 3.01 -17.71
CA PHE A 279 -5.79 2.03 -17.46
C PHE A 279 -6.99 2.73 -16.85
N TYR A 280 -8.15 2.66 -17.48
CA TYR A 280 -9.37 3.22 -16.89
C TYR A 280 -9.68 2.57 -15.55
N LEU A 281 -9.45 1.26 -15.38
CA LEU A 281 -9.68 0.51 -14.14
C LEU A 281 -8.38 -0.17 -13.68
N LEU A 282 -7.93 0.12 -12.46
CA LEU A 282 -6.76 -0.51 -11.83
C LEU A 282 -7.21 -1.53 -10.79
N LEU A 283 -6.58 -2.70 -10.78
CA LEU A 283 -6.71 -3.67 -9.68
C LEU A 283 -6.01 -3.11 -8.43
N SER A 284 -6.80 -2.58 -7.50
CA SER A 284 -6.29 -1.79 -6.38
C SER A 284 -6.20 -2.57 -5.07
N GLY A 285 -6.95 -3.67 -4.93
CA GLY A 285 -6.95 -4.49 -3.70
C GLY A 285 -8.01 -5.57 -3.70
N GLU A 286 -8.37 -6.04 -2.51
CA GLU A 286 -9.34 -7.11 -2.30
C GLU A 286 -10.25 -6.81 -1.11
N THR A 287 -11.50 -7.24 -1.17
CA THR A 287 -12.44 -7.15 -0.04
C THR A 287 -12.15 -8.24 0.99
N ALA A 288 -12.69 -8.10 2.20
CA ALA A 288 -12.59 -9.15 3.22
C ALA A 288 -13.19 -10.51 2.78
N ASP A 289 -14.11 -10.50 1.81
CA ASP A 289 -14.77 -11.69 1.28
C ASP A 289 -14.05 -12.27 0.04
N GLY A 290 -12.96 -11.66 -0.41
CA GLY A 290 -12.16 -12.14 -1.54
C GLY A 290 -12.52 -11.58 -2.91
N GLU A 291 -13.35 -10.54 -2.98
CA GLU A 291 -13.66 -9.88 -4.25
C GLU A 291 -12.50 -8.94 -4.61
N LEU A 292 -12.00 -9.05 -5.84
CA LEU A 292 -10.98 -8.15 -6.38
C LEU A 292 -11.60 -6.77 -6.61
N ILE A 293 -10.94 -5.71 -6.14
CA ILE A 293 -11.45 -4.33 -6.21
C ILE A 293 -10.77 -3.62 -7.37
N TYR A 294 -11.56 -3.28 -8.39
CA TYR A 294 -11.13 -2.44 -9.49
C TYR A 294 -11.66 -1.02 -9.31
N LEU A 295 -10.76 -0.04 -9.32
CA LEU A 295 -11.08 1.39 -9.15
C LEU A 295 -10.66 2.19 -10.37
N PRO A 296 -11.44 3.23 -10.74
CA PRO A 296 -11.15 3.99 -11.92
C PRO A 296 -9.95 4.92 -11.70
N THR A 297 -8.91 4.90 -12.55
CA THR A 297 -7.76 5.81 -12.36
C THR A 297 -8.10 7.26 -12.69
N TRP A 298 -9.13 7.48 -13.51
CA TRP A 298 -9.76 8.77 -13.77
C TRP A 298 -11.28 8.57 -13.83
N SER A 299 -12.03 9.45 -13.19
CA SER A 299 -13.50 9.43 -13.28
C SER A 299 -14.02 10.69 -13.96
N SER A 300 -14.69 10.54 -15.09
CA SER A 300 -15.57 11.58 -15.65
C SER A 300 -17.03 11.40 -15.23
N GLU A 301 -17.36 10.25 -14.64
CA GLU A 301 -18.70 9.89 -14.20
C GLU A 301 -18.88 10.21 -12.72
N GLU A 302 -20.04 10.75 -12.38
CA GLU A 302 -20.50 10.95 -11.01
C GLU A 302 -21.76 10.11 -10.81
N PRO A 303 -21.85 9.34 -9.73
CA PRO A 303 -20.82 9.11 -8.68
C PRO A 303 -19.68 8.17 -9.14
N MET A 304 -18.60 8.08 -8.35
CA MET A 304 -17.50 7.13 -8.62
C MET A 304 -17.94 5.71 -8.26
N TYR A 305 -17.60 4.72 -9.09
CA TYR A 305 -17.89 3.31 -8.82
C TYR A 305 -16.63 2.46 -8.73
N ALA A 306 -16.56 1.54 -7.76
CA ALA A 306 -15.67 0.39 -7.83
C ALA A 306 -16.40 -0.83 -8.43
N ASN A 307 -15.67 -1.62 -9.21
CA ASN A 307 -16.12 -2.95 -9.59
C ASN A 307 -15.47 -3.98 -8.64
N ASN A 308 -16.28 -4.55 -7.76
CA ASN A 308 -15.87 -5.70 -6.95
C ASN A 308 -16.14 -6.97 -7.75
N TYR A 309 -15.09 -7.72 -8.08
CA TYR A 309 -15.16 -8.91 -8.90
C TYR A 309 -14.90 -10.18 -8.09
N ASP A 310 -15.89 -11.06 -8.03
CA ASP A 310 -15.74 -12.40 -7.43
C ASP A 310 -15.19 -13.35 -8.50
N LEU A 311 -13.90 -13.68 -8.40
CA LEU A 311 -13.19 -14.53 -9.35
C LEU A 311 -13.83 -15.93 -9.46
N LYS A 312 -14.36 -16.47 -8.36
CA LYS A 312 -14.91 -17.83 -8.29
C LYS A 312 -16.31 -17.91 -8.89
N LYS A 313 -17.12 -16.88 -8.65
CA LYS A 313 -18.50 -16.80 -9.18
C LYS A 313 -18.55 -16.18 -10.57
N GLY A 314 -17.50 -15.50 -11.02
CA GLY A 314 -17.49 -14.73 -12.26
C GLY A 314 -18.46 -13.54 -12.23
N SER A 315 -18.85 -13.06 -11.05
CA SER A 315 -19.85 -12.01 -10.87
C SER A 315 -19.22 -10.69 -10.45
N VAL A 316 -19.80 -9.57 -10.92
CA VAL A 316 -19.38 -8.23 -10.52
C VAL A 316 -20.46 -7.54 -9.72
N ARG A 317 -20.04 -6.91 -8.64
CA ARG A 317 -20.85 -6.00 -7.85
C ARG A 317 -20.28 -4.59 -7.97
N LYS A 318 -21.09 -3.66 -8.44
CA LYS A 318 -20.73 -2.23 -8.47
C LYS A 318 -20.96 -1.62 -7.08
N VAL A 319 -19.96 -0.94 -6.56
CA VAL A 319 -20.03 -0.22 -5.28
C VAL A 319 -19.90 1.26 -5.57
N GLU A 320 -20.92 2.01 -5.20
CA GLU A 320 -21.00 3.45 -5.38
C GLU A 320 -20.29 4.19 -4.24
N TYR A 321 -19.49 5.19 -4.60
CA TYR A 321 -18.87 6.14 -3.69
C TYR A 321 -19.36 7.55 -4.03
N GLU A 322 -20.30 8.02 -3.23
CA GLU A 322 -20.77 9.41 -3.27
C GLU A 322 -19.72 10.35 -2.63
N GLY A 323 -19.75 11.64 -3.02
CA GLY A 323 -18.98 12.72 -2.37
C GLY A 323 -17.58 12.98 -2.94
N ILE A 324 -17.27 12.45 -4.12
CA ILE A 324 -16.15 12.89 -4.96
C ILE A 324 -16.75 13.59 -6.19
N ASP A 325 -16.81 14.92 -6.17
CA ASP A 325 -17.49 15.73 -7.20
C ASP A 325 -16.51 16.32 -8.25
N ASP A 326 -15.36 15.69 -8.48
CA ASP A 326 -14.30 16.23 -9.34
C ASP A 326 -13.96 15.30 -10.52
N LYS A 327 -14.41 15.72 -11.72
CA LYS A 327 -14.51 14.92 -12.97
C LYS A 327 -13.22 14.78 -13.79
N LYS A 328 -12.06 15.22 -13.26
CA LYS A 328 -10.82 15.33 -14.06
C LYS A 328 -9.56 14.81 -13.36
N LEU A 329 -9.72 13.99 -12.33
CA LEU A 329 -8.61 13.69 -11.43
C LEU A 329 -8.03 12.30 -11.59
N ILE A 330 -6.70 12.24 -11.46
CA ILE A 330 -5.94 11.02 -11.22
C ILE A 330 -5.86 10.82 -9.71
N PHE A 331 -6.26 9.64 -9.26
CA PHE A 331 -6.27 9.27 -7.85
C PHE A 331 -5.35 8.09 -7.58
N ASP A 332 -4.64 8.15 -6.45
CA ASP A 332 -4.08 6.97 -5.79
C ASP A 332 -5.13 6.40 -4.82
N TYR A 333 -5.38 5.10 -4.92
CA TYR A 333 -6.37 4.42 -4.09
C TYR A 333 -5.74 3.43 -3.13
N PHE A 334 -6.23 3.44 -1.89
CA PHE A 334 -5.87 2.50 -0.84
C PHE A 334 -7.15 1.88 -0.27
N PRO A 335 -7.72 0.84 -0.92
CA PRO A 335 -9.01 0.24 -0.54
C PRO A 335 -8.97 -0.48 0.81
N GLU A 336 -7.79 -0.87 1.26
CA GLU A 336 -7.55 -1.61 2.49
C GLU A 336 -6.95 -0.74 3.60
N HIS A 337 -7.07 0.59 3.49
CA HIS A 337 -6.47 1.49 4.47
C HIS A 337 -7.17 1.38 5.83
N ILE A 338 -6.39 1.51 6.90
CA ILE A 338 -6.88 1.45 8.28
C ILE A 338 -6.44 2.71 9.03
N GLU A 339 -7.26 3.16 9.98
CA GLU A 339 -6.85 4.26 10.87
C GLU A 339 -5.65 3.86 11.73
N CYS A 340 -4.66 4.76 11.86
CA CYS A 340 -3.42 4.53 12.61
C CYS A 340 -3.12 5.66 13.61
N LEU A 341 -2.91 5.30 14.88
CA LEU A 341 -2.56 6.25 15.95
C LEU A 341 -1.05 6.42 16.17
N MET A 342 -0.21 5.87 15.29
CA MET A 342 1.24 6.07 15.36
C MET A 342 1.59 7.52 15.00
N SER A 343 2.00 8.30 16.00
CA SER A 343 2.45 9.68 15.81
C SER A 343 3.78 9.75 15.08
N LEU A 344 3.89 10.61 14.07
CA LEU A 344 5.12 10.83 13.31
C LEU A 344 5.94 12.04 13.79
N ASN A 345 5.33 12.98 14.53
CA ASN A 345 5.94 14.25 14.92
C ASN A 345 7.22 14.16 15.79
N ASN A 346 7.47 13.03 16.45
CA ASN A 346 8.61 12.86 17.35
C ASN A 346 9.63 11.83 16.85
N LEU A 347 9.47 11.32 15.62
CA LEU A 347 10.31 10.22 15.12
C LEU A 347 11.75 10.64 14.78
N LEU A 348 11.96 11.92 14.49
CA LEU A 348 13.28 12.51 14.21
C LEU A 348 13.78 13.42 15.34
N ALA A 349 13.00 13.57 16.41
CA ALA A 349 13.40 14.36 17.56
C ALA A 349 14.30 13.52 18.48
N VAL A 350 15.58 13.39 18.10
CA VAL A 350 16.64 12.99 19.03
C VAL A 350 17.68 14.10 19.06
N SER A 351 17.70 14.73 20.25
CA SER A 351 18.69 15.58 20.92
C SER A 351 19.96 16.00 20.18
#